data_AF-A0A6J7ZN81-F1
#
_entry.id   AF-A0A6J7ZN81-F1
#
_cell.length_a   1.000
_cell.length_b   1.000
_cell.length_c   1.000
_cell.angle_alpha   90.00
_cell.angle_beta   90.00
_cell.angle_gamma   90.00
#
_symmetry.space_group_name_H-M   'P 1'
#
loop_
_entity.id
_entity.type
_entity.pdbx_description
1 polymer ?
#
loop_
_entity_poly.entity_id
_entity_poly.type
_entity_poly.pdbx_seq_one_letter_code
_entity_poly.pdbx_strand_id
1 'polypeptide(L)'
;MKIPSSILTLLVGIGITLVSLWYGQNHNLLPVAATEQAAQVDGLFDIMMTISFGLVLLVEGVLVVAAIKFRRRPDDNTDAAPIHGNIPLEIVWTAIPAVVVLGIGIYSAIRLA
;
A
#
# COMPACT_ATOMS: atom_id res chain seq x y z
N MET A 1 -14.11 -23.73 -12.21
CA MET A 1 -12.80 -23.54 -12.86
C MET A 1 -11.85 -22.93 -11.82
N LYS A 2 -10.66 -23.50 -11.59
CA LYS A 2 -9.70 -22.98 -10.60
C LYS A 2 -8.92 -21.84 -11.25
N ILE A 3 -9.16 -20.60 -10.81
CA ILE A 3 -8.39 -19.44 -11.28
C ILE A 3 -6.94 -19.62 -10.79
N PRO A 4 -5.91 -19.48 -11.66
CA PRO A 4 -4.52 -19.52 -11.26
C PRO A 4 -4.20 -18.47 -10.19
N SER A 5 -3.41 -18.84 -9.18
CA SER A 5 -3.05 -17.94 -8.07
C SER A 5 -2.38 -16.65 -8.54
N SER A 6 -1.60 -16.70 -9.62
CA SER A 6 -0.95 -15.54 -10.24
C SER A 6 -1.96 -14.52 -10.78
N ILE A 7 -3.06 -14.99 -11.38
CA ILE A 7 -4.14 -14.12 -11.88
C ILE A 7 -4.86 -13.49 -10.69
N LEU A 8 -5.12 -14.25 -9.63
CA LEU A 8 -5.76 -13.71 -8.43
C LEU A 8 -4.91 -12.62 -7.77
N THR A 9 -3.60 -12.85 -7.59
CA THR A 9 -2.70 -11.85 -6.98
C THR A 9 -2.60 -10.58 -7.83
N LEU A 10 -2.60 -10.72 -9.17
CA LEU A 10 -2.61 -9.57 -10.08
C LEU A 10 -3.92 -8.78 -9.94
N LEU A 11 -5.07 -9.46 -9.93
CA LEU A 11 -6.37 -8.81 -9.78
C LEU A 11 -6.50 -8.08 -8.44
N VAL A 12 -5.98 -8.66 -7.35
CA VAL A 12 -5.94 -7.99 -6.03
C VAL A 12 -5.07 -6.74 -6.10
N GLY A 13 -3.88 -6.81 -6.71
CA GLY A 13 -2.99 -5.65 -6.87
C GLY A 13 -3.62 -4.53 -7.71
N ILE A 14 -4.31 -4.88 -8.79
CA ILE A 14 -5.08 -3.93 -9.61
C ILE A 14 -6.22 -3.32 -8.79
N GLY A 15 -6.96 -4.14 -8.06
CA GLY A 15 -8.06 -3.70 -7.20
C GLY A 15 -7.59 -2.69 -6.15
N ILE A 16 -6.51 -3.01 -5.41
CA ILE A 16 -5.90 -2.10 -4.43
C ILE A 16 -5.50 -0.79 -5.11
N THR A 17 -4.82 -0.85 -6.26
CA THR A 17 -4.39 0.36 -6.99
C THR A 17 -5.57 1.25 -7.38
N LEU A 18 -6.62 0.66 -7.97
CA LEU A 18 -7.80 1.42 -8.42
C LEU A 18 -8.58 2.03 -7.25
N VAL A 19 -8.78 1.27 -6.18
CA VAL A 19 -9.46 1.76 -4.98
C VAL A 19 -8.67 2.87 -4.31
N SER A 20 -7.33 2.75 -4.30
CA SER A 20 -6.44 3.77 -3.74
C SER A 20 -6.44 5.06 -4.56
N LEU A 21 -6.38 4.96 -5.89
CA LEU A 21 -6.50 6.10 -6.80
C LEU A 21 -7.86 6.79 -6.65
N TRP A 22 -8.94 6.02 -6.53
CA TRP A 22 -10.26 6.60 -6.31
C TRP A 22 -10.30 7.37 -4.99
N TYR A 23 -9.95 6.71 -3.87
CA TYR A 23 -10.05 7.34 -2.55
C TYR A 23 -9.12 8.54 -2.40
N GLY A 24 -7.88 8.43 -2.85
CA GLY A 24 -6.89 9.50 -2.76
C GLY A 24 -7.17 10.71 -3.64
N GLN A 25 -8.14 10.66 -4.55
CA GLN A 25 -8.58 11.79 -5.37
C GLN A 25 -10.03 12.22 -5.07
N ASN A 26 -10.78 11.44 -4.27
CA ASN A 26 -12.20 11.64 -4.00
C ASN A 26 -12.46 11.60 -2.49
N HIS A 27 -11.88 12.56 -1.78
CA HIS A 27 -12.05 12.70 -0.34
C HIS A 27 -12.34 14.14 0.06
N ASN A 28 -13.00 14.33 1.21
CA ASN A 28 -13.35 15.64 1.75
C ASN A 28 -12.47 16.03 2.94
N LEU A 29 -11.18 15.69 2.89
CA LEU A 29 -10.23 15.90 4.00
C LEU A 29 -9.59 17.29 3.98
N LEU A 30 -9.63 18.00 2.85
CA LEU A 30 -8.97 19.27 2.65
C LEU A 30 -9.96 20.45 2.79
N PRO A 31 -9.52 21.58 3.38
CA PRO A 31 -10.32 22.80 3.47
C PRO A 31 -10.40 23.52 2.12
N VAL A 32 -11.23 24.56 2.04
CA VAL A 32 -11.30 25.42 0.84
C VAL A 32 -9.97 26.16 0.65
N ALA A 33 -9.47 26.19 -0.59
CA ALA A 33 -8.25 26.89 -0.96
C ALA A 33 -8.31 28.38 -0.61
N ALA A 34 -7.32 28.86 0.14
CA ALA A 34 -7.22 30.25 0.59
C ALA A 34 -6.10 31.04 -0.11
N THR A 35 -5.21 30.35 -0.84
CA THR A 35 -4.07 30.94 -1.56
C THR A 35 -3.86 30.22 -2.89
N GLU A 36 -3.08 30.83 -3.79
CA GLU A 36 -2.69 30.18 -5.05
C GLU A 36 -1.82 28.94 -4.82
N GLN A 37 -1.06 28.91 -3.71
CA GLN A 37 -0.21 27.81 -3.29
C GLN A 37 -0.99 26.58 -2.80
N ALA A 38 -2.27 26.74 -2.46
CA ALA A 38 -3.09 25.64 -1.95
C ALA A 38 -3.19 24.49 -2.97
N ALA A 39 -3.32 24.80 -4.26
CA ALA A 39 -3.46 23.78 -5.30
C ALA A 39 -2.24 22.83 -5.40
N GLN A 40 -1.00 23.32 -5.20
CA GLN A 40 0.18 22.45 -5.21
C GLN A 40 0.25 21.57 -3.95
N VAL A 41 -0.12 22.12 -2.79
CA VAL A 41 -0.12 21.39 -1.52
C VAL A 41 -1.20 20.31 -1.51
N ASP A 42 -2.41 20.66 -1.94
CA ASP A 42 -3.55 19.74 -2.05
C ASP A 42 -3.23 18.59 -3.01
N GLY A 43 -2.63 18.89 -4.17
CA GLY A 43 -2.20 17.84 -5.10
C GLY A 43 -1.11 16.91 -4.53
N LEU A 44 -0.17 17.44 -3.75
CA LEU A 44 0.82 16.61 -3.05
C LEU A 44 0.15 15.74 -1.98
N PHE A 45 -0.80 16.31 -1.23
CA PHE A 45 -1.56 15.57 -0.23
C PHE A 45 -2.34 14.41 -0.87
N ASP A 46 -3.01 14.65 -1.99
CA ASP A 46 -3.79 13.63 -2.70
C ASP A 46 -2.90 12.47 -3.20
N ILE A 47 -1.68 12.77 -3.68
CA ILE A 47 -0.68 11.75 -4.03
C ILE A 47 -0.27 10.94 -2.80
N MET A 48 0.06 11.61 -1.70
CA MET A 48 0.44 10.94 -0.45
C MET A 48 -0.70 10.08 0.09
N MET A 49 -1.93 10.60 0.06
CA MET A 49 -3.14 9.90 0.50
C MET A 49 -3.39 8.64 -0.33
N THR A 50 -3.25 8.75 -1.66
CA THR A 50 -3.35 7.60 -2.58
C THR A 50 -2.38 6.49 -2.17
N ILE A 51 -1.11 6.83 -1.93
CA ILE A 51 -0.07 5.86 -1.58
C ILE A 51 -0.33 5.27 -0.18
N SER A 52 -0.61 6.12 0.81
CA SER A 52 -0.88 5.71 2.18
C SER A 52 -2.08 4.78 2.27
N PHE A 53 -3.17 5.10 1.58
CA PHE A 53 -4.37 4.26 1.60
C PHE A 53 -4.11 2.89 0.96
N GLY A 54 -3.37 2.84 -0.15
CA GLY A 54 -2.95 1.58 -0.77
C GLY A 54 -2.08 0.72 0.13
N LEU A 55 -1.16 1.35 0.88
CA LEU A 55 -0.33 0.65 1.87
C LEU A 55 -1.15 0.09 3.03
N VAL A 56 -2.13 0.85 3.54
CA VAL A 56 -3.04 0.37 4.59
C VAL A 56 -3.81 -0.86 4.09
N LEU A 57 -4.42 -0.81 2.91
CA LEU A 57 -5.14 -1.95 2.35
C LEU A 57 -4.25 -3.18 2.17
N LEU A 58 -3.00 -2.98 1.70
CA LEU A 58 -2.04 -4.05 1.52
C LEU A 58 -1.64 -4.68 2.85
N VAL A 59 -1.22 -3.88 3.83
CA VAL A 59 -0.73 -4.36 5.12
C VAL A 59 -1.86 -5.01 5.92
N GLU A 60 -3.00 -4.34 6.08
CA GLU A 60 -4.16 -4.89 6.79
C GLU A 60 -4.69 -6.13 6.09
N GLY A 61 -4.74 -6.14 4.75
CA GLY A 61 -5.14 -7.32 3.98
C GLY A 61 -4.23 -8.53 4.26
N VAL A 62 -2.91 -8.32 4.26
CA VAL A 62 -1.94 -9.39 4.59
C VAL A 62 -2.10 -9.85 6.03
N LEU A 63 -2.29 -8.94 6.99
CA LEU A 63 -2.49 -9.27 8.40
C LEU A 63 -3.78 -10.07 8.63
N VAL A 64 -4.91 -9.67 8.03
CA VAL A 64 -6.18 -10.39 8.13
C VAL A 64 -6.06 -11.79 7.51
N VAL A 65 -5.44 -11.89 6.33
CA VAL A 65 -5.17 -13.20 5.71
C VAL A 65 -4.30 -14.06 6.61
N ALA A 66 -3.25 -13.49 7.21
CA ALA A 66 -2.37 -14.23 8.12
C ALA A 66 -3.11 -14.70 9.36
N ALA A 67 -3.91 -13.82 9.98
CA ALA A 67 -4.70 -14.10 11.17
C ALA A 67 -5.76 -15.20 10.93
N ILE A 68 -6.31 -15.32 9.72
CA ILE A 68 -7.29 -16.37 9.40
C ILE A 68 -6.58 -17.66 8.98
N LYS A 69 -5.59 -17.57 8.10
CA LYS A 69 -4.96 -18.72 7.45
C LYS A 69 -3.98 -19.46 8.37
N PHE A 70 -3.23 -18.74 9.18
CA PHE A 70 -2.18 -19.29 10.06
C PHE A 70 -2.61 -19.38 11.53
N ARG A 71 -3.91 -19.27 11.83
CA ARG A 71 -4.45 -19.49 13.17
C ARG A 71 -4.31 -20.96 13.57
N ARG A 72 -3.91 -21.20 14.83
CA ARG A 72 -3.92 -22.52 15.46
C ARG A 72 -5.32 -23.14 15.47
N ARG A 73 -5.43 -24.41 15.08
CA ARG A 73 -6.69 -25.18 15.13
C ARG A 73 -6.81 -25.92 16.49
N PRO A 74 -8.04 -26.24 16.96
CA PRO A 74 -8.25 -26.83 18.28
C PRO A 74 -7.41 -28.08 18.60
N ASP A 75 -7.14 -28.92 17.59
CA ASP A 75 -6.37 -30.16 17.74
C ASP A 75 -4.93 -30.07 17.21
N ASP A 76 -4.49 -28.87 16.83
CA ASP A 76 -3.13 -28.65 16.33
C ASP A 76 -2.19 -28.34 17.49
N ASN A 77 -1.27 -29.27 17.75
CA ASN A 77 -0.19 -29.16 18.73
C ASN A 77 1.19 -29.10 18.07
N THR A 78 1.24 -28.87 16.76
CA THR A 78 2.49 -28.80 15.99
C THR A 78 3.01 -27.37 15.92
N ASP A 79 4.32 -27.23 15.77
CA ASP A 79 4.95 -25.93 15.53
C ASP A 79 4.92 -25.57 14.04
N ALA A 80 4.86 -24.27 13.74
CA ALA A 80 5.00 -23.78 12.38
C ALA A 80 6.42 -24.04 11.84
N ALA A 81 6.54 -24.20 10.52
CA ALA A 81 7.84 -24.36 9.88
C ALA A 81 8.76 -23.16 10.22
N PRO A 82 10.03 -23.38 10.64
CA PRO A 82 10.95 -22.31 11.00
C PRO A 82 11.52 -21.64 9.74
N ILE A 83 10.65 -20.93 9.01
CA ILE A 83 11.03 -20.20 7.80
C ILE A 83 11.65 -18.88 8.21
N HIS A 84 12.91 -18.67 7.82
CA HIS A 84 13.63 -17.43 8.06
C HIS A 84 14.30 -16.91 6.78
N GLY A 85 14.17 -15.60 6.57
CA GLY A 85 14.79 -14.89 5.45
C GLY A 85 14.14 -15.16 4.09
N ASN A 86 14.25 -14.18 3.21
CA ASN A 86 13.93 -14.30 1.79
C ASN A 86 14.57 -13.09 1.08
N ILE A 87 15.83 -13.22 0.67
CA ILE A 87 16.61 -12.11 0.11
C ILE A 87 15.89 -11.40 -1.06
N PRO A 88 15.29 -12.11 -2.04
CA PRO A 88 14.50 -11.45 -3.08
C PRO A 88 13.34 -10.60 -2.53
N LEU A 89 12.58 -11.14 -1.57
CA LEU A 89 11.48 -10.40 -0.94
C LEU A 89 11.98 -9.19 -0.14
N GLU A 90 13.10 -9.37 0.57
CA GLU A 90 13.73 -8.33 1.37
C GLU A 90 14.24 -7.17 0.52
N ILE A 91 14.82 -7.46 -0.64
CA ILE A 91 15.24 -6.44 -1.61
C ILE A 91 14.01 -5.69 -2.13
N VAL A 92 12.96 -6.42 -2.54
CA VAL A 92 11.75 -5.83 -3.13
C VAL A 92 11.05 -4.90 -2.11
N TRP A 93 10.81 -5.37 -0.89
CA TRP A 93 10.10 -4.58 0.12
C TRP A 93 10.93 -3.42 0.68
N THR A 94 12.24 -3.36 0.40
CA THR A 94 13.12 -2.27 0.87
C THR A 94 13.27 -1.23 -0.22
N ALA A 95 13.52 -1.69 -1.45
CA ALA A 95 13.68 -0.84 -2.61
C ALA A 95 12.40 -0.07 -2.93
N ILE A 96 11.23 -0.71 -2.86
CA ILE A 96 9.95 -0.05 -3.19
C ILE A 96 9.68 1.14 -2.26
N PRO A 97 9.67 1.01 -0.92
CA PRO A 97 9.48 2.15 -0.02
C PRO A 97 10.56 3.23 -0.19
N ALA A 98 11.82 2.85 -0.39
CA ALA A 98 12.90 3.81 -0.62
C ALA A 98 12.65 4.67 -1.87
N VAL A 99 12.28 4.04 -2.99
CA VAL A 99 11.95 4.74 -4.24
C VAL A 99 10.71 5.62 -4.09
N VAL A 100 9.67 5.15 -3.39
CA VAL A 100 8.46 5.94 -3.13
C VAL A 100 8.78 7.20 -2.33
N VAL A 101 9.52 7.08 -1.23
CA VAL A 101 9.91 8.23 -0.39
C VAL A 101 10.78 9.21 -1.17
N LEU A 102 11.78 8.73 -1.90
CA LEU A 102 12.63 9.58 -2.73
C LEU A 102 11.83 10.29 -3.83
N GLY A 103 10.91 9.58 -4.49
CA GLY A 103 10.06 10.15 -5.53
C GLY A 103 9.16 11.27 -5.01
N ILE A 104 8.51 11.06 -3.85
CA ILE A 104 7.70 12.10 -3.18
C ILE A 104 8.59 13.29 -2.78
N GLY A 105 9.76 13.03 -2.20
CA GLY A 105 10.69 14.09 -1.78
C GLY A 105 11.17 14.95 -2.93
N ILE A 106 11.56 14.34 -4.05
CA ILE A 106 11.99 15.04 -5.27
C ILE A 106 10.82 15.83 -5.87
N TYR A 107 9.64 15.23 -5.98
CA TYR A 107 8.46 15.91 -6.49
C TYR A 107 8.09 17.13 -5.64
N SER A 108 8.11 16.98 -4.31
CA SER A 108 7.89 18.06 -3.37
C SER A 108 8.91 19.19 -3.56
N ALA A 109 10.20 18.86 -3.68
CA ALA A 109 11.26 19.85 -3.86
C ALA A 109 11.15 20.63 -5.18
N ILE A 110 10.64 20.01 -6.24
CA ILE A 110 10.49 20.68 -7.55
C ILE A 110 9.22 21.56 -7.59
N ARG A 111 8.15 21.15 -6.90
CA ARG A 111 6.82 21.79 -7.00
C ARG A 111 6.53 22.81 -5.91
N LEU A 112 7.19 22.73 -4.76
CA LEU A 112 6.92 23.56 -3.58
C LEU A 112 8.13 24.39 -3.10
N ALA A 113 9.30 24.26 -3.72
CA ALA A 113 10.43 25.17 -3.49
C ALA A 113 10.36 26.39 -4.42
#